data_AF-A0A8J8PJ27-F1
#
_entry.id   AF-A0A8J8PJ27-F1
#
_cell.length_a   1.000
_cell.length_b   1.000
_cell.length_c   1.000
_cell.angle_alpha   90.00
_cell.angle_beta   90.00
_cell.angle_gamma   90.00
#
_symmetry.space_group_name_H-M   'P 1'
#
loop_
_entity.id
_entity.type
_entity.pdbx_description
1 polymer ?
#
loop_
_entity_poly.entity_id
_entity_poly.type
_entity_poly.pdbx_seq_one_letter_code
_entity_poly.pdbx_strand_id
1 'polypeptide(L)'
;MTLSLRVNTSHKYSYNADVRYVFKVLLVPEKLGSASGFHYIIVLDTSGSMAGYKIELAKQGAIELFKRIPKGNKVSFITFSSTVNVVKEFVDPSDMTEEIQNISAGGQTVLYTALLSANNIAKKYNIPAYILLLTDGNPTDET
;
A
#
# COMPACT_ATOMS: atom_id res chain seq x y z
N MET A 1 3.32 -15.32 14.41
CA MET A 1 4.68 -14.82 14.14
C MET A 1 5.40 -14.72 15.46
N THR A 2 6.64 -15.22 15.56
CA THR A 2 7.51 -14.96 16.73
C THR A 2 8.60 -13.97 16.31
N LEU A 3 8.84 -12.97 17.14
CA LEU A 3 9.80 -11.89 16.91
C LEU A 3 10.79 -11.84 18.06
N SER A 4 12.07 -11.79 17.70
CA SER A 4 13.18 -11.57 18.61
C SER A 4 13.60 -10.10 18.55
N LEU A 5 13.76 -9.46 19.71
CA LEU A 5 14.28 -8.09 19.83
C LEU A 5 15.73 -8.14 20.30
N ARG A 6 16.64 -7.54 19.54
CA ARG A 6 18.05 -7.35 19.94
C ARG A 6 18.36 -5.87 20.05
N VAL A 7 18.94 -5.47 21.18
CA VAL A 7 19.35 -4.07 21.42
C VAL A 7 20.86 -4.03 21.55
N ASN A 8 21.52 -3.29 20.66
CA ASN A 8 22.95 -3.04 20.72
C ASN A 8 23.19 -1.58 21.11
N THR A 9 24.14 -1.32 22.00
CA THR A 9 24.38 0.01 22.56
C THR A 9 25.79 0.46 22.24
N SER A 10 26.02 1.76 22.06
CA SER A 10 27.35 2.30 21.72
C SER A 10 28.35 2.08 22.85
N HIS A 11 27.87 2.18 24.10
CA HIS A 11 28.66 1.89 25.30
C HIS A 11 27.76 1.19 26.34
N LYS A 12 28.41 0.52 27.30
CA LYS A 12 27.74 -0.24 28.37
C LYS A 12 27.71 0.49 29.71
N TYR A 13 28.49 1.56 29.84
CA TYR A 13 28.71 2.27 31.08
C TYR A 13 28.12 3.67 31.02
N SER A 14 27.80 4.20 32.19
CA SER A 14 27.46 5.61 32.38
C SER A 14 28.73 6.42 32.62
N TYR A 15 28.73 7.66 32.13
CA TYR A 15 29.85 8.58 32.27
C TYR A 15 29.36 9.84 32.99
N ASN A 16 30.24 10.45 33.78
CA ASN A 16 29.96 11.72 34.48
C ASN A 16 30.15 12.96 33.58
N ALA A 17 30.43 12.73 32.29
CA ALA A 17 30.53 13.76 31.27
C ALA A 17 29.51 13.48 30.17
N ASP A 18 29.07 14.52 29.47
CA ASP A 18 28.10 14.39 28.39
C ASP A 18 28.69 13.59 27.24
N VAL A 19 28.13 12.40 27.03
CA VAL A 19 28.49 11.50 25.92
C VAL A 19 27.25 11.18 25.09
N ARG A 20 27.41 11.14 23.77
CA ARG A 20 26.31 10.72 22.89
C ARG A 20 26.10 9.23 23.01
N TYR A 21 24.90 8.84 23.43
CA TYR A 21 24.47 7.46 23.44
C TYR A 21 23.72 7.12 22.14
N VAL A 22 24.11 6.02 21.51
CA VAL A 22 23.46 5.51 20.30
C VAL A 22 23.12 4.06 20.56
N PHE A 23 21.92 3.65 20.18
CA PHE A 23 21.53 2.25 20.23
C PHE A 23 20.89 1.83 18.92
N LYS A 24 20.97 0.54 18.63
CA LYS A 24 20.35 -0.11 17.49
C LYS A 24 19.36 -1.14 18.02
N VAL A 25 18.10 -0.98 17.65
CA VAL A 25 17.06 -2.00 17.80
C VAL A 25 17.00 -2.83 16.54
N LEU A 26 17.15 -4.14 16.67
CA LEU A 26 17.00 -5.10 15.58
C LEU A 26 15.84 -6.03 15.91
N LEU A 27 14.82 -6.04 15.06
CA LEU A 27 13.71 -6.98 15.10
C LEU A 27 14.02 -8.14 14.14
N VAL A 28 14.00 -9.37 14.65
CA VAL A 28 14.31 -10.58 13.88
C VAL A 28 13.10 -11.51 13.91
N PRO A 29 12.45 -11.80 12.76
CA PRO A 29 11.40 -12.81 12.72
C PRO A 29 12.03 -14.20 12.91
N GLU A 30 11.57 -14.96 13.90
CA GLU A 30 12.11 -16.29 14.21
C GLU A 30 11.35 -17.42 13.49
N LYS A 31 10.07 -17.19 13.21
CA LYS A 31 9.22 -18.10 12.43
C LYS A 31 8.33 -17.30 11.50
N LEU A 32 8.39 -17.65 10.22
CA LEU A 32 7.49 -17.14 9.21
C LEU A 32 6.20 -17.98 9.23
N GLY A 33 5.06 -17.30 9.17
CA GLY A 33 3.75 -17.91 8.94
C GLY A 33 3.20 -17.47 7.59
N SER A 34 2.03 -18.01 7.22
CA SER A 34 1.29 -17.47 6.07
C SER A 34 0.86 -16.03 6.37
N ALA A 35 1.01 -15.13 5.40
CA ALA A 35 0.54 -13.75 5.53
C ALA A 35 -0.99 -13.73 5.34
N SER A 36 -1.73 -13.71 6.46
CA SER A 36 -3.20 -13.62 6.51
C SER A 36 -3.64 -12.56 7.52
N GLY A 37 -4.82 -11.99 7.33
CA GLY A 37 -5.37 -10.95 8.20
C GLY A 37 -4.86 -9.53 7.88
N PHE A 38 -4.21 -9.35 6.72
CA PHE A 38 -3.83 -8.04 6.21
C PHE A 38 -4.89 -7.47 5.28
N HIS A 39 -4.86 -6.14 5.11
CA HIS A 39 -5.67 -5.41 4.14
C HIS A 39 -4.78 -4.80 3.05
N TYR A 40 -4.88 -5.29 1.83
CA TYR A 40 -4.23 -4.70 0.67
C TYR A 40 -5.16 -3.67 0.03
N ILE A 41 -4.75 -2.40 0.04
CA ILE A 41 -5.49 -1.30 -0.58
C ILE A 41 -4.69 -0.86 -1.80
N ILE A 42 -5.17 -1.23 -2.99
CA ILE A 42 -4.52 -0.94 -4.25
C ILE A 42 -5.15 0.33 -4.82
N VAL A 43 -4.33 1.34 -5.08
CA VAL A 43 -4.73 2.67 -5.55
C VAL A 43 -4.09 2.90 -6.91
N LEU A 44 -4.90 2.87 -7.97
CA LEU A 44 -4.44 3.00 -9.34
C LEU A 44 -4.77 4.38 -9.91
N ASP A 45 -3.74 5.08 -10.37
CA ASP A 45 -3.87 6.32 -11.12
C ASP A 45 -4.40 6.04 -12.53
N THR A 46 -5.46 6.74 -12.87
CA THR A 46 -6.17 6.67 -14.15
C THR A 46 -6.26 8.05 -14.79
N SER A 47 -5.40 8.99 -14.40
CA SER A 47 -5.30 10.33 -14.97
C SER A 47 -4.88 10.31 -16.44
N GLY A 48 -5.04 11.44 -17.13
CA GLY A 48 -4.66 11.56 -18.54
C GLY A 48 -3.18 11.28 -18.83
N SER A 49 -2.28 11.52 -17.88
CA SER A 49 -0.83 11.25 -18.04
C SER A 49 -0.50 9.75 -18.12
N MET A 50 -1.39 8.90 -17.60
CA MET A 50 -1.31 7.45 -17.64
C MET A 50 -1.76 6.85 -18.99
N ALA A 51 -2.28 7.65 -19.92
CA ALA A 51 -2.80 7.14 -21.19
C ALA A 51 -1.76 6.36 -22.03
N GLY A 52 -2.26 5.43 -22.85
CA GLY A 52 -1.44 4.58 -23.70
C GLY A 52 -0.75 3.45 -22.93
N TYR A 53 0.56 3.29 -23.11
CA TYR A 53 1.29 2.14 -22.58
C TYR A 53 1.33 2.08 -21.04
N LYS A 54 1.33 3.23 -20.35
CA LYS A 54 1.47 3.26 -18.88
C LYS A 54 0.26 2.62 -18.18
N ILE A 55 -0.96 2.97 -18.59
CA ILE A 55 -2.18 2.39 -18.00
C ILE A 55 -2.27 0.89 -18.30
N GLU A 56 -1.90 0.46 -19.50
CA GLU A 56 -1.90 -0.97 -19.84
C GLU A 56 -0.89 -1.76 -18.99
N LEU A 57 0.30 -1.22 -18.76
CA LEU A 57 1.28 -1.82 -17.87
C LEU A 57 0.80 -1.84 -16.41
N ALA A 58 0.16 -0.75 -15.95
CA ALA A 58 -0.37 -0.66 -14.60
C ALA A 58 -1.53 -1.64 -14.37
N LYS A 59 -2.41 -1.83 -15.37
CA LYS A 59 -3.46 -2.87 -15.37
C LYS A 59 -2.86 -4.27 -15.26
N GLN A 60 -1.85 -4.59 -16.07
CA GLN A 60 -1.17 -5.89 -16.02
C GLN A 60 -0.55 -6.14 -14.64
N GLY A 61 0.14 -5.13 -14.09
CA GLY A 61 0.72 -5.19 -12.74
C GLY A 61 -0.34 -5.39 -11.66
N ALA A 62 -1.46 -4.67 -11.75
CA ALA A 62 -2.57 -4.84 -10.82
C ALA A 62 -3.16 -6.26 -10.89
N ILE A 63 -3.46 -6.77 -12.08
CA ILE A 63 -3.98 -8.14 -12.28
C ILE A 63 -3.04 -9.18 -11.65
N GLU A 64 -1.73 -9.07 -11.92
CA GLU A 64 -0.74 -9.99 -11.35
C GLU A 64 -0.62 -9.86 -9.82
N LEU A 65 -0.78 -8.66 -9.27
CA LEU A 65 -0.84 -8.46 -7.83
C LEU A 65 -2.06 -9.14 -7.21
N PHE A 66 -3.26 -8.99 -7.80
CA PHE A 66 -4.48 -9.64 -7.31
C PHE A 66 -4.34 -11.18 -7.27
N LYS A 67 -3.73 -11.77 -8.29
CA LYS A 67 -3.47 -13.23 -8.33
C LYS A 67 -2.48 -13.71 -7.26
N ARG A 68 -1.58 -12.83 -6.80
CA ARG A 68 -0.51 -13.16 -5.85
C ARG A 68 -0.87 -12.91 -4.40
N ILE A 69 -1.90 -12.10 -4.11
CA ILE A 69 -2.34 -11.88 -2.73
C ILE A 69 -2.83 -13.22 -2.15
N PRO A 70 -2.33 -13.66 -0.99
CA PRO A 70 -2.77 -14.91 -0.39
C PRO A 70 -4.24 -14.85 0.05
N LYS A 71 -4.91 -15.99 0.06
CA LYS A 71 -6.20 -16.16 0.74
C LYS A 71 -6.09 -15.82 2.23
N GLY A 72 -7.20 -15.41 2.84
CA GLY A 72 -7.29 -14.92 4.21
C GLY A 72 -6.91 -13.45 4.36
N ASN A 73 -6.76 -12.71 3.27
CA ASN A 73 -6.51 -11.27 3.27
C ASN A 73 -7.70 -10.51 2.67
N LYS A 74 -7.85 -9.27 3.13
CA LYS A 74 -8.81 -8.32 2.59
C LYS A 74 -8.16 -7.53 1.47
N VAL A 75 -8.93 -7.22 0.42
CA VAL A 75 -8.49 -6.35 -0.66
C VAL A 75 -9.51 -5.25 -0.90
N SER A 76 -9.01 -4.02 -1.10
CA SER A 76 -9.79 -2.89 -1.62
C SER A 76 -9.08 -2.36 -2.86
N PHE A 77 -9.84 -2.16 -3.93
CA PHE A 77 -9.34 -1.59 -5.17
C PHE A 77 -9.95 -0.22 -5.40
N ILE A 78 -9.08 0.76 -5.62
CA ILE A 78 -9.42 2.16 -5.82
C ILE A 78 -8.78 2.62 -7.11
N THR A 79 -9.54 3.34 -7.93
CA THR A 79 -9.00 4.11 -9.05
C THR A 79 -9.18 5.59 -8.77
N PHE A 80 -8.28 6.42 -9.29
CA PHE A 80 -8.45 7.87 -9.18
C PHE A 80 -8.01 8.60 -10.45
N SER A 81 -8.69 9.69 -10.74
CA SER A 81 -8.29 10.69 -11.73
C SER A 81 -8.77 12.06 -11.29
N SER A 82 -9.85 12.61 -11.86
CA SER A 82 -10.53 13.80 -11.34
C SER A 82 -11.40 13.49 -10.11
N THR A 83 -11.70 12.21 -9.88
CA THR A 83 -12.48 11.70 -8.75
C THR A 83 -11.86 10.40 -8.25
N VAL A 84 -12.18 10.02 -7.01
CA VAL A 84 -11.75 8.74 -6.42
C VAL A 84 -12.91 7.77 -6.47
N ASN A 85 -12.68 6.58 -7.05
CA ASN A 85 -13.68 5.55 -7.20
C ASN A 85 -13.24 4.28 -6.47
N VAL A 86 -14.05 3.82 -5.52
CA VAL A 86 -13.86 2.50 -4.91
C VAL A 86 -14.49 1.47 -5.84
N VAL A 87 -13.65 0.74 -6.57
CA VAL A 87 -14.10 -0.25 -7.56
C VAL A 87 -14.65 -1.49 -6.86
N LYS A 88 -13.95 -1.96 -5.82
CA LYS A 88 -14.39 -3.15 -5.07
C LYS A 88 -13.73 -3.27 -3.71
N GLU A 89 -14.43 -3.92 -2.79
CA GLU A 89 -13.89 -4.34 -1.49
C GLU A 89 -14.35 -5.77 -1.20
N PHE A 90 -13.42 -6.70 -0.95
CA PHE A 90 -13.75 -8.10 -0.67
C PHE A 90 -12.73 -8.75 0.27
N VAL A 91 -13.13 -9.89 0.84
CA VAL A 91 -12.26 -10.81 1.58
C VAL A 91 -12.02 -12.00 0.67
N ASP A 92 -10.79 -12.52 0.69
CA ASP A 92 -10.28 -13.54 -0.23
C ASP A 92 -10.19 -13.04 -1.69
N PRO A 93 -8.98 -12.97 -2.27
CA PRO A 93 -8.82 -12.43 -3.60
C PRO A 93 -9.66 -13.14 -4.66
N SER A 94 -10.58 -12.41 -5.31
CA SER A 94 -11.26 -12.86 -6.52
C SER A 94 -10.50 -12.38 -7.76
N ASP A 95 -10.72 -13.03 -8.90
CA ASP A 95 -10.25 -12.51 -10.18
C ASP A 95 -10.89 -11.13 -10.43
N MET A 96 -10.06 -10.17 -10.85
CA MET A 96 -10.41 -8.78 -11.15
C MET A 96 -10.02 -8.38 -12.57
N THR A 97 -9.70 -9.37 -13.40
CA THR A 97 -9.19 -9.14 -14.75
C THR A 97 -10.17 -8.31 -15.59
N GLU A 98 -11.46 -8.63 -15.56
CA GLU A 98 -12.46 -7.91 -16.36
C GLU A 98 -12.65 -6.47 -15.88
N GLU A 99 -12.79 -6.25 -14.57
CA GLU A 99 -12.95 -4.91 -14.01
C GLU A 99 -11.71 -4.03 -14.28
N ILE A 100 -10.51 -4.60 -14.16
CA ILE A 100 -9.26 -3.87 -14.40
C ILE A 100 -9.06 -3.58 -15.89
N GLN A 101 -9.40 -4.51 -16.79
CA GLN A 101 -9.25 -4.31 -18.24
C GLN A 101 -10.11 -3.15 -18.75
N ASN A 102 -11.31 -2.95 -18.17
CA ASN A 102 -12.25 -1.89 -18.55
C ASN A 102 -11.83 -0.48 -18.08
N ILE A 103 -10.76 -0.34 -17.31
CA ILE A 103 -10.29 0.96 -16.84
C ILE A 103 -9.76 1.79 -18.01
N SER A 104 -10.11 3.07 -18.04
CA SER A 104 -9.62 4.01 -19.05
C SER A 104 -8.90 5.18 -18.37
N ALA A 105 -7.84 5.67 -19.02
CA ALA A 105 -7.09 6.83 -18.55
C ALA A 105 -7.72 8.13 -19.05
N GLY A 106 -7.82 9.13 -18.18
CA GLY A 106 -8.34 10.45 -18.49
C GLY A 106 -8.58 11.30 -17.25
N GLY A 107 -8.73 12.61 -17.44
CA GLY A 107 -8.97 13.55 -16.34
C GLY A 107 -7.69 14.02 -15.63
N GLN A 108 -7.90 14.62 -14.47
CA GLN A 108 -6.86 15.20 -13.60
C GLN A 108 -6.25 14.13 -12.68
N THR A 109 -5.43 14.54 -11.73
CA THR A 109 -4.71 13.66 -10.79
C THR A 109 -4.97 14.13 -9.35
N VAL A 110 -6.09 13.69 -8.76
CA VAL A 110 -6.47 14.01 -7.37
C VAL A 110 -5.78 13.08 -6.35
N LEU A 111 -4.45 13.15 -6.30
CA LEU A 111 -3.61 12.23 -5.54
C LEU A 111 -3.84 12.35 -4.03
N TYR A 112 -3.91 13.57 -3.49
CA TYR A 112 -4.11 13.79 -2.06
C TYR A 112 -5.45 13.18 -1.62
N THR A 113 -6.51 13.44 -2.39
CA THR A 113 -7.85 12.92 -2.12
C THR A 113 -7.90 11.40 -2.20
N ALA A 114 -7.16 10.79 -3.14
CA ALA A 114 -7.04 9.34 -3.28
C ALA A 114 -6.37 8.71 -2.06
N LEU A 115 -5.26 9.28 -1.58
CA LEU A 115 -4.56 8.81 -0.38
C LEU A 115 -5.40 8.96 0.89
N LEU A 116 -6.13 10.08 1.03
CA LEU A 116 -7.05 10.28 2.15
C LEU A 116 -8.16 9.23 2.16
N SER A 117 -8.73 8.92 0.98
CA SER A 117 -9.75 7.88 0.82
C SER A 117 -9.21 6.49 1.16
N ALA A 118 -8.02 6.16 0.69
CA ALA A 118 -7.34 4.91 1.04
C ALA A 118 -7.07 4.79 2.55
N ASN A 119 -6.64 5.86 3.20
CA ASN A 119 -6.42 5.91 4.65
C ASN A 119 -7.73 5.74 5.44
N ASN A 120 -8.83 6.34 4.99
CA ASN A 120 -10.14 6.18 5.61
C ASN A 120 -10.64 4.73 5.49
N ILE A 121 -10.42 4.08 4.34
CA ILE A 121 -10.70 2.66 4.14
C ILE A 121 -9.84 1.80 5.10
N ALA A 122 -8.54 2.09 5.25
CA ALA A 122 -7.69 1.37 6.19
C ALA A 122 -8.21 1.49 7.64
N LYS A 123 -8.57 2.71 8.07
CA LYS A 123 -9.11 2.98 9.41
C LYS A 123 -10.45 2.29 9.66
N LYS A 124 -11.32 2.19 8.65
CA LYS A 124 -12.64 1.54 8.74
C LYS A 124 -12.55 0.09 9.21
N TYR A 125 -11.57 -0.67 8.73
CA TYR A 125 -11.44 -2.09 9.07
C TYR A 125 -10.51 -2.37 10.24
N ASN A 126 -9.64 -1.43 10.60
CA ASN A 126 -8.77 -1.49 11.77
C ASN A 126 -7.93 -2.79 11.86
N ILE A 127 -7.47 -3.28 10.70
CA ILE A 127 -6.53 -4.38 10.56
C ILE A 127 -5.24 -3.87 9.89
N PRO A 128 -4.09 -4.55 10.06
CA PRO A 128 -2.85 -4.13 9.43
C PRO A 128 -3.00 -3.99 7.91
N ALA A 129 -2.75 -2.79 7.39
CA ALA A 129 -3.03 -2.45 6.00
C ALA A 129 -1.76 -2.03 5.23
N TYR A 130 -1.72 -2.42 3.96
CA TYR A 130 -0.74 -1.95 2.98
C TYR A 130 -1.48 -1.10 1.94
N ILE A 131 -1.05 0.15 1.76
CA ILE A 131 -1.53 0.99 0.65
C ILE A 131 -0.49 0.91 -0.47
N LEU A 132 -0.90 0.38 -1.63
CA LEU A 132 -0.08 0.25 -2.82
C LEU A 132 -0.58 1.26 -3.86
N LEU A 133 0.15 2.35 -4.02
CA LEU A 133 -0.16 3.42 -4.96
C LEU A 133 0.63 3.24 -6.26
N LEU A 134 -0.07 3.24 -7.40
CA LEU A 134 0.50 3.19 -8.73
C LEU A 134 0.15 4.50 -9.46
N THR A 135 1.13 5.37 -9.69
CA THR A 135 0.96 6.70 -10.32
C THR A 135 2.22 7.09 -11.10
N ASP A 136 2.08 8.00 -12.07
CA ASP A 136 3.21 8.62 -12.77
C ASP A 136 3.56 10.04 -12.26
N GLY A 137 2.93 10.49 -11.17
CA GLY A 137 3.59 11.33 -10.18
C GLY A 137 3.42 12.85 -10.30
N ASN A 138 2.42 13.37 -11.02
CA ASN A 138 2.10 14.81 -10.99
C ASN A 138 0.72 15.06 -10.36
N PRO A 139 0.64 15.30 -9.04
CA PRO A 139 -0.58 15.74 -8.39
C PRO A 139 -1.08 17.04 -9.01
N THR A 140 -2.40 17.17 -9.08
CA THR A 140 -3.07 18.40 -9.54
C THR A 140 -3.99 18.98 -8.48
N ASP A 141 -4.18 18.25 -7.37
CA ASP A 141 -4.87 18.72 -6.18
C ASP A 141 -3.84 19.20 -5.13
N GLU A 142 -4.08 20.40 -4.62
CA GLU A 142 -3.51 20.88 -3.36
C GLU A 142 -4.68 21.23 -2.42
N THR A 143 -4.54 20.87 -1.14
CA THR A 143 -5.39 21.33 -0.04
C THR A 143 -4.54 21.90 1.06
#